data_AF-A0A8J5UG63-F1
#
_entry.id   AF-A0A8J5UG63-F1
#
_cell.length_a   1.000
_cell.length_b   1.000
_cell.length_c   1.000
_cell.angle_alpha   90.00
_cell.angle_beta   90.00
_cell.angle_gamma   90.00
#
_symmetry.space_group_name_H-M   'P 1'
#
loop_
_entity.id
_entity.type
_entity.pdbx_description
1 polymer ?
#
loop_
_entity_poly.entity_id
_entity_poly.type
_entity_poly.pdbx_seq_one_letter_code
_entity_poly.pdbx_strand_id
1 'polypeptide(L)'
;MDDADSANPLLLAWVKEWLDLARERNSKGATTYRTAYNSLKACPITFEHPAQLQQLKGFGPKLCDRLEQQLKKHCEQNGLPMPPHPRSRKAIPVAGVDNGESSSKPAKKARKPKAYVPALRSGAFALVVGLSTLDEDSSVGMTKAELIEVAQPHCDSSFSAPSDPTKFYTAWNSMKTLLQKELVYERGRPLRRYALTDEGWEVAKRIKDTEHWQAENGRAKDPTSAQPVNPDCQPKSNHRPRSPSIEISEPAKAPSEYQNVVSDGPTVSDDNSLPNFTPIRLPPGSFTVHLVLDVREVRAKTDRDYMQEELAKLGAKPIMRSMELGDAQWIAKCHDPNLLVSQGAEGDEVILDWIVERKRLDDLIGSIKDGRFHEQKFRLQRSGVRKVIYIIEEISMDPEVASRYAEAVRSAIASTQVVNGYFVKRTAKMDDTVRYLARMTAMLKRTYESKPLKVIPTKILTSQNYLPLLKHLRESISPDWYITYPAFSSLASKSESITLRDVFLKMLMTTKGVTGERALEIQKRWKTPYDFVKAFEACGSGEQGLKRKRELVFSQTSHLVGRKKFTKPLSTKIAEVWGDA
;
A
#
# COMPACT_ATOMS: atom_id res chain seq x y z
N MET A 1 10.53 -14.20 32.16
CA MET A 1 11.73 -13.59 32.76
C MET A 1 11.32 -12.26 33.33
N ASP A 2 11.15 -12.23 34.64
CA ASP A 2 10.98 -11.00 35.39
C ASP A 2 12.25 -10.14 35.27
N ASP A 3 12.13 -8.83 35.45
CA ASP A 3 13.26 -7.91 35.30
C ASP A 3 14.42 -8.20 36.29
N ALA A 4 14.16 -9.01 37.32
CA ALA A 4 15.11 -9.49 38.31
C ALA A 4 16.04 -10.62 37.81
N ASP A 5 15.71 -11.31 36.71
CA ASP A 5 16.50 -12.43 36.16
C ASP A 5 17.57 -12.00 35.13
N SER A 6 17.76 -10.69 34.92
CA SER A 6 18.72 -10.22 33.92
C SER A 6 20.15 -10.30 34.43
N ALA A 7 21.07 -10.76 33.58
CA ALA A 7 22.51 -10.76 33.84
C ALA A 7 23.10 -9.34 34.04
N ASN A 8 22.37 -8.27 33.71
CA ASN A 8 22.84 -6.89 33.82
C ASN A 8 21.79 -5.97 34.47
N PRO A 9 21.45 -6.15 35.76
CA PRO A 9 20.31 -5.50 36.38
C PRO A 9 20.45 -3.96 36.44
N LEU A 10 21.66 -3.45 36.72
CA LEU A 10 21.92 -2.01 36.83
C LEU A 10 21.78 -1.28 35.48
N LEU A 11 22.39 -1.82 34.43
CA LEU A 11 22.32 -1.27 33.07
C LEU A 11 20.90 -1.38 32.51
N LEU A 12 20.20 -2.49 32.82
CA LEU A 12 18.83 -2.70 32.40
C LEU A 12 17.88 -1.69 33.04
N ALA A 13 18.06 -1.38 34.33
CA ALA A 13 17.26 -0.37 35.04
C ALA A 13 17.40 1.03 34.41
N TRP A 14 18.62 1.47 34.08
CA TRP A 14 18.84 2.78 33.44
C TRP A 14 18.24 2.86 32.03
N VAL A 15 18.37 1.79 31.23
CA VAL A 15 17.76 1.76 29.89
C VAL A 15 16.23 1.71 29.99
N LYS A 16 15.67 1.06 31.02
CA LYS A 16 14.23 1.05 31.31
C LYS A 16 13.71 2.44 31.67
N GLU A 17 14.40 3.15 32.56
CA GLU A 17 14.06 4.53 32.93
C GLU A 17 14.03 5.46 31.70
N TRP A 18 15.00 5.32 30.79
CA TRP A 18 15.02 6.10 29.55
C TRP A 18 13.92 5.71 28.57
N LEU A 19 13.53 4.43 28.53
CA LEU A 19 12.43 3.96 27.72
C LEU A 19 11.09 4.54 28.22
N ASP A 20 10.89 4.59 29.53
CA ASP A 20 9.68 5.11 30.15
C ASP A 20 9.58 6.63 29.95
N LEU A 21 10.67 7.38 30.20
CA LEU A 21 10.74 8.82 29.91
C LEU A 21 10.54 9.15 28.42
N ALA A 22 11.04 8.30 27.52
CA ALA A 22 10.85 8.50 26.09
C ALA A 22 9.41 8.21 25.63
N ARG A 23 8.70 7.29 26.30
CA ARG A 23 7.28 7.00 26.07
C ARG A 23 6.40 8.15 26.55
N GLU A 24 6.64 8.65 27.76
CA GLU A 24 5.92 9.80 28.32
C GLU A 24 6.03 11.05 27.45
N ARG A 25 7.22 11.27 26.86
CA ARG A 25 7.48 12.43 25.99
C ARG A 25 7.14 12.20 24.51
N ASN A 26 6.56 11.04 24.15
CA ASN A 26 6.29 10.64 22.76
C ASN A 26 7.50 10.89 21.81
N SER A 27 8.70 10.62 22.30
CA SER A 27 9.93 10.89 21.56
C SER A 27 10.18 9.83 20.48
N LYS A 28 10.72 10.25 19.33
CA LYS A 28 11.18 9.37 18.25
C LYS A 28 12.26 8.37 18.71
N GLY A 29 12.89 8.60 19.87
CA GLY A 29 13.89 7.70 20.46
C GLY A 29 13.31 6.49 21.22
N ALA A 30 12.01 6.45 21.50
CA ALA A 30 11.39 5.39 22.30
C ALA A 30 11.53 3.98 21.66
N THR A 31 11.52 3.91 20.33
CA THR A 31 11.76 2.64 19.61
C THR A 31 13.18 2.14 19.78
N THR A 32 14.17 3.03 19.79
CA THR A 32 15.59 2.67 19.96
C THR A 32 15.86 2.15 21.37
N TYR A 33 15.33 2.83 22.40
CA TYR A 33 15.44 2.38 23.79
C TYR A 33 14.70 1.05 24.03
N ARG A 34 13.57 0.82 23.36
CA ARG A 34 12.82 -0.44 23.45
C ARG A 34 13.63 -1.61 22.89
N THR A 35 14.25 -1.42 21.73
CA THR A 35 15.12 -2.44 21.13
C THR A 35 16.33 -2.72 22.03
N ALA A 36 17.00 -1.68 22.53
CA ALA A 36 18.14 -1.82 23.44
C ALA A 36 17.78 -2.54 24.74
N TYR A 37 16.64 -2.19 25.36
CA TYR A 37 16.13 -2.85 26.57
C TYR A 37 15.85 -4.33 26.35
N ASN A 38 15.15 -4.69 25.27
CA ASN A 38 14.86 -6.09 24.94
C ASN A 38 16.12 -6.90 24.65
N SER A 39 17.09 -6.32 23.94
CA SER A 39 18.37 -6.97 23.64
C SER A 39 19.24 -7.16 24.88
N LEU A 40 19.21 -6.22 25.84
CA LEU A 40 19.93 -6.36 27.11
C LEU A 40 19.24 -7.36 28.05
N LYS A 41 17.91 -7.38 28.09
CA LYS A 41 17.12 -8.33 28.88
C LYS A 41 17.33 -9.78 28.43
N ALA A 42 17.44 -10.01 27.12
CA ALA A 42 17.66 -11.33 26.54
C ALA A 42 19.13 -11.78 26.56
N CYS A 43 20.08 -10.93 26.98
CA CYS A 43 21.49 -11.26 26.97
C CYS A 43 21.90 -12.01 28.24
N PRO A 44 22.44 -13.24 28.14
CA PRO A 44 22.87 -14.03 29.30
C PRO A 44 24.28 -13.63 29.80
N ILE A 45 24.96 -12.70 29.13
CA ILE A 45 26.34 -12.30 29.42
C ILE A 45 26.36 -11.05 30.30
N THR A 46 27.11 -11.07 31.39
CA THR A 46 27.39 -9.90 32.25
C THR A 46 28.43 -8.98 31.59
N PHE A 47 28.14 -7.69 31.52
CA PHE A 47 29.04 -6.66 30.97
C PHE A 47 29.63 -5.82 32.09
N GLU A 48 30.96 -5.74 32.12
CA GLU A 48 31.70 -4.91 33.09
C GLU A 48 31.72 -3.43 32.65
N HIS A 49 31.64 -3.14 31.34
CA HIS A 49 31.74 -1.78 30.81
C HIS A 49 30.71 -1.52 29.68
N PRO A 50 30.00 -0.37 29.67
CA PRO A 50 28.97 -0.05 28.67
C PRO A 50 29.46 -0.03 27.21
N ALA A 51 30.75 0.21 26.98
CA ALA A 51 31.36 0.10 25.65
C ALA A 51 31.24 -1.32 25.04
N GLN A 52 31.14 -2.36 25.86
CA GLN A 52 30.95 -3.75 25.38
C GLN A 52 29.55 -3.99 24.82
N LEU A 53 28.57 -3.15 25.18
CA LEU A 53 27.18 -3.26 24.71
C LEU A 53 27.01 -2.97 23.21
N GLN A 54 28.01 -2.36 22.56
CA GLN A 54 27.97 -2.08 21.11
C GLN A 54 27.77 -3.34 20.24
N GLN A 55 28.04 -4.53 20.78
CA GLN A 55 27.77 -5.80 20.10
C GLN A 55 26.28 -6.20 20.11
N LEU A 56 25.46 -5.57 20.95
CA LEU A 56 24.03 -5.85 21.06
C LEU A 56 23.21 -4.93 20.13
N LYS A 57 22.14 -5.49 19.55
CA LYS A 57 21.22 -4.75 18.67
C LYS A 57 20.57 -3.59 19.45
N GLY A 58 20.62 -2.38 18.90
CA GLY A 58 20.04 -1.18 19.53
C GLY A 58 21.02 -0.32 20.34
N PHE A 59 22.26 -0.78 20.55
CA PHE A 59 23.31 0.01 21.21
C PHE A 59 24.26 0.64 20.20
N GLY A 60 24.06 1.92 19.91
CA GLY A 60 25.00 2.73 19.12
C GLY A 60 26.03 3.45 20.00
N PRO A 61 27.11 4.02 19.42
CA PRO A 61 28.17 4.70 20.17
C PRO A 61 27.64 5.72 21.18
N LYS A 62 26.71 6.59 20.75
CA LYS A 62 26.09 7.61 21.61
C LYS A 62 25.33 7.04 22.81
N LEU A 63 24.75 5.85 22.70
CA LEU A 63 24.00 5.22 23.79
C LEU A 63 24.98 4.60 24.81
N CYS A 64 26.05 3.98 24.32
CA CYS A 64 27.14 3.47 25.14
C CYS A 64 27.86 4.60 25.88
N ASP A 65 28.18 5.72 25.22
CA ASP A 65 28.81 6.88 25.85
C ASP A 65 27.93 7.46 26.96
N ARG A 66 26.62 7.51 26.74
CA ARG A 66 25.65 7.99 27.73
C ARG A 66 25.56 7.06 28.94
N LEU A 67 25.59 5.75 28.72
CA LEU A 67 25.62 4.76 29.81
C LEU A 67 26.96 4.78 30.56
N GLU A 68 28.06 5.03 29.87
CA GLU A 68 29.39 5.19 30.47
C GLU A 68 29.45 6.42 31.39
N GLN A 69 28.86 7.55 30.97
CA GLN A 69 28.70 8.72 31.83
C GLN A 69 27.83 8.44 33.06
N GLN A 70 26.76 7.65 32.90
CA GLN A 70 25.88 7.28 34.02
C GLN A 70 26.56 6.29 34.97
N LEU A 71 27.34 5.34 34.44
CA LEU A 71 28.15 4.42 35.24
C LEU A 71 29.22 5.18 36.02
N LYS A 72 29.92 6.13 35.39
CA LYS A 72 30.92 6.96 36.06
C LYS A 72 30.33 7.71 37.27
N LYS A 73 29.18 8.35 37.08
CA LYS A 73 28.46 9.03 38.18
C LYS A 73 28.05 8.06 39.29
N HIS A 74 27.59 6.87 38.93
CA HIS A 74 27.21 5.84 39.91
C HIS A 74 28.42 5.31 40.69
N CYS A 75 29.57 5.11 40.04
CA CYS A 75 30.82 4.71 40.68
C CYS A 75 31.33 5.78 41.64
N GLU A 76 31.32 7.07 41.24
CA GLU A 76 31.70 8.21 42.09
C GLU A 76 30.81 8.33 43.33
N GLN A 77 29.50 8.12 43.19
CA GLN A 77 28.54 8.21 44.30
C GLN A 77 28.63 7.06 45.30
N ASN A 78 29.05 5.87 44.85
CA ASN A 78 29.13 4.67 45.70
C ASN A 78 30.56 4.32 46.12
N GLY A 79 31.55 5.17 45.80
CA GLY A 79 32.96 4.93 46.13
C GLY A 79 33.57 3.70 45.43
N LEU A 80 33.01 3.29 44.29
CA LEU A 80 33.46 2.12 43.54
C LEU A 80 34.49 2.50 42.46
N PRO A 81 35.54 1.70 42.22
CA PRO A 81 36.48 1.95 41.14
C PRO A 81 35.83 1.76 39.77
N MET A 82 36.06 2.69 38.84
CA MET A 82 35.55 2.61 37.47
C MET A 82 36.19 1.42 36.72
N PRO A 83 35.41 0.54 36.09
CA PRO A 83 35.94 -0.58 35.31
C PRO A 83 36.82 -0.10 34.14
N PRO A 84 37.96 -0.77 33.86
CA PRO A 84 38.87 -0.35 32.79
C PRO A 84 38.22 -0.54 31.42
N HIS A 85 38.37 0.46 30.54
CA HIS A 85 37.83 0.40 29.19
C HIS A 85 38.42 -0.80 28.41
N PRO A 86 37.63 -1.60 27.67
CA PRO A 86 38.08 -2.85 27.02
C PRO A 86 39.24 -2.67 26.01
N ARG A 87 39.50 -1.45 25.53
CA ARG A 87 40.68 -1.12 24.70
C ARG A 87 42.00 -0.98 25.49
N SER A 88 41.94 -0.77 26.81
CA SER A 88 43.13 -0.64 27.68
C SER A 88 43.71 -2.00 28.12
N ARG A 89 42.88 -3.07 28.17
CA ARG A 89 43.32 -4.43 28.56
C ARG A 89 44.30 -5.12 27.58
N LYS A 90 44.59 -4.54 26.40
CA LYS A 90 45.59 -5.08 25.45
C LYS A 90 47.03 -4.62 25.74
N ALA A 91 47.28 -3.87 26.81
CA ALA A 91 48.60 -3.32 27.13
C ALA A 91 49.00 -3.60 28.58
N ILE A 92 49.35 -4.86 28.91
CA ILE A 92 50.15 -5.18 30.10
C ILE A 92 51.10 -6.36 29.74
N PRO A 93 52.43 -6.17 29.71
CA PRO A 93 53.41 -7.25 29.65
C PRO A 93 53.84 -7.65 31.08
N VAL A 94 53.90 -8.94 31.38
CA VAL A 94 54.51 -9.47 32.61
C VAL A 94 55.88 -10.06 32.26
N ALA A 95 56.91 -9.58 32.94
CA ALA A 95 58.30 -9.96 32.78
C ALA A 95 58.67 -11.15 33.69
N GLY A 96 59.55 -12.03 33.18
CA GLY A 96 60.41 -12.90 33.99
C GLY A 96 60.36 -14.39 33.64
N VAL A 97 61.32 -14.85 32.83
CA VAL A 97 62.41 -15.82 33.15
C VAL A 97 62.89 -16.47 31.83
N ASP A 98 64.20 -16.47 31.68
CA ASP A 98 65.02 -16.86 30.54
C ASP A 98 65.16 -18.39 30.39
N ASN A 99 65.00 -18.92 29.16
CA ASN A 99 65.82 -19.98 28.57
C ASN A 99 65.29 -20.47 27.20
N GLY A 100 66.16 -20.44 26.19
CA GLY A 100 66.40 -21.58 25.29
C GLY A 100 65.47 -21.81 24.07
N GLU A 101 66.05 -21.55 22.90
CA GLU A 101 65.89 -22.28 21.62
C GLU A 101 64.60 -22.17 20.78
N SER A 102 64.75 -21.41 19.68
CA SER A 102 64.36 -21.73 18.30
C SER A 102 63.17 -22.70 18.06
N SER A 103 62.05 -22.14 17.60
CA SER A 103 61.44 -22.61 16.35
C SER A 103 60.56 -21.52 15.73
N SER A 104 60.99 -21.04 14.56
CA SER A 104 60.23 -20.11 13.73
C SER A 104 59.13 -20.86 12.98
N LYS A 105 57.87 -20.46 13.16
CA LYS A 105 56.78 -20.76 12.21
C LYS A 105 56.14 -19.42 11.78
N PRO A 106 56.00 -19.17 10.47
CA PRO A 106 55.66 -17.84 9.97
C PRO A 106 54.19 -17.49 10.19
N ALA A 107 53.95 -16.25 10.62
CA ALA A 107 52.63 -15.65 10.71
C ALA A 107 51.95 -15.61 9.34
N LYS A 108 50.72 -16.15 9.25
CA LYS A 108 49.87 -16.04 8.06
C LYS A 108 49.56 -14.56 7.80
N LYS A 109 50.09 -14.03 6.70
CA LYS A 109 49.79 -12.68 6.21
C LYS A 109 48.28 -12.52 5.97
N ALA A 110 47.67 -11.49 6.54
CA ALA A 110 46.30 -11.08 6.25
C ALA A 110 46.17 -10.71 4.76
N ARG A 111 45.31 -11.42 4.03
CA ARG A 111 45.02 -11.13 2.61
C ARG A 111 44.26 -9.80 2.51
N LYS A 112 44.73 -8.88 1.66
CA LYS A 112 43.98 -7.69 1.24
C LYS A 112 42.63 -8.12 0.62
N PRO A 113 41.52 -7.41 0.87
CA PRO A 113 40.22 -7.76 0.30
C PRO A 113 40.29 -7.64 -1.23
N LYS A 114 39.96 -8.72 -1.95
CA LYS A 114 39.88 -8.72 -3.41
C LYS A 114 38.70 -7.85 -3.86
N ALA A 115 38.90 -7.06 -4.92
CA ALA A 115 37.84 -6.33 -5.60
C ALA A 115 36.74 -7.29 -6.07
N TYR A 116 35.48 -6.92 -5.86
CA TYR A 116 34.34 -7.77 -6.17
C TYR A 116 34.13 -7.83 -7.69
N VAL A 117 34.20 -9.04 -8.25
CA VAL A 117 33.90 -9.30 -9.66
C VAL A 117 32.65 -10.19 -9.70
N PRO A 118 31.54 -9.71 -10.29
CA PRO A 118 30.34 -10.52 -10.47
C PRO A 118 30.61 -11.80 -11.27
N ALA A 119 29.97 -12.90 -10.90
CA ALA A 119 30.09 -14.17 -11.63
C ALA A 119 29.40 -14.08 -13.01
N LEU A 120 29.98 -14.70 -14.03
CA LEU A 120 29.46 -14.73 -15.40
C LEU A 120 27.97 -15.18 -15.42
N ARG A 121 27.15 -14.48 -16.21
CA ARG A 121 25.69 -14.71 -16.36
C ARG A 121 24.84 -14.59 -15.08
N SER A 122 25.41 -14.10 -13.98
CA SER A 122 24.67 -13.78 -12.76
C SER A 122 23.87 -12.47 -12.88
N GLY A 123 22.89 -12.25 -11.99
CA GLY A 123 22.12 -11.00 -11.97
C GLY A 123 22.99 -9.76 -11.77
N ALA A 124 24.04 -9.85 -10.94
CA ALA A 124 24.97 -8.73 -10.72
C ALA A 124 25.81 -8.43 -11.98
N PHE A 125 26.22 -9.47 -12.70
CA PHE A 125 26.99 -9.36 -13.95
C PHE A 125 26.16 -8.65 -15.02
N ALA A 126 24.93 -9.13 -15.23
CA ALA A 126 24.00 -8.60 -16.20
C ALA A 126 23.64 -7.12 -15.97
N LEU A 127 23.47 -6.71 -14.71
CA LEU A 127 23.19 -5.31 -14.36
C LEU A 127 24.40 -4.40 -14.62
N VAL A 128 25.63 -4.86 -14.35
CA VAL A 128 26.85 -4.09 -14.63
C VAL A 128 27.06 -3.94 -16.14
N VAL A 129 26.89 -5.03 -16.90
CA VAL A 129 26.97 -5.00 -18.37
C VAL A 129 25.89 -4.10 -18.95
N GLY A 130 24.63 -4.22 -18.49
CA GLY A 130 23.52 -3.40 -18.97
C GLY A 130 23.71 -1.91 -18.71
N LEU A 131 24.21 -1.51 -17.54
CA LEU A 131 24.52 -0.11 -17.26
C LEU A 131 25.71 0.42 -18.06
N SER A 132 26.65 -0.44 -18.46
CA SER A 132 27.80 -0.07 -19.29
C SER A 132 27.48 0.13 -20.78
N THR A 133 26.20 0.05 -21.16
CA THR A 133 25.70 0.42 -22.51
C THR A 133 25.43 1.91 -22.63
N LEU A 134 25.36 2.62 -21.51
CA LEU A 134 25.35 4.08 -21.48
C LEU A 134 26.72 4.63 -21.87
N ASP A 135 26.76 5.90 -22.27
CA ASP A 135 28.03 6.61 -22.48
C ASP A 135 28.72 6.90 -21.12
N GLU A 136 30.05 6.76 -21.06
CA GLU A 136 30.84 6.92 -19.82
C GLU A 136 30.72 8.37 -19.29
N ASP A 137 30.53 9.33 -20.19
CA ASP A 137 30.33 10.75 -19.90
C ASP A 137 28.86 11.16 -19.71
N SER A 138 27.91 10.22 -19.86
CA SER A 138 26.48 10.51 -19.68
C SER A 138 26.11 10.58 -18.20
N SER A 139 25.66 11.77 -17.77
CA SER A 139 25.05 11.96 -16.45
C SER A 139 23.64 11.35 -16.31
N VAL A 140 23.13 10.67 -17.34
CA VAL A 140 21.78 10.12 -17.42
C VAL A 140 21.80 8.64 -17.04
N GLY A 141 21.33 8.30 -15.84
CA GLY A 141 21.17 6.90 -15.41
C GLY A 141 19.90 6.23 -15.96
N MET A 142 19.88 4.89 -15.97
CA MET A 142 18.74 4.08 -16.43
C MET A 142 17.69 3.86 -15.35
N THR A 143 16.42 3.82 -15.72
CA THR A 143 15.34 3.39 -14.82
C THR A 143 15.39 1.87 -14.60
N LYS A 144 14.68 1.38 -13.57
CA LYS A 144 14.57 -0.06 -13.30
C LYS A 144 13.99 -0.84 -14.49
N ALA A 145 13.01 -0.29 -15.20
CA ALA A 145 12.37 -0.97 -16.33
C ALA A 145 13.34 -1.10 -17.51
N GLU A 146 13.95 0.02 -17.93
CA GLU A 146 14.95 0.05 -19.01
C GLU A 146 16.14 -0.86 -18.69
N LEU A 147 16.62 -0.86 -17.44
CA LEU A 147 17.76 -1.68 -17.04
C LEU A 147 17.43 -3.18 -17.04
N ILE A 148 16.19 -3.57 -16.72
CA ILE A 148 15.77 -4.98 -16.78
C ILE A 148 15.75 -5.46 -18.24
N GLU A 149 15.28 -4.66 -19.18
CA GLU A 149 15.25 -5.01 -20.60
C GLU A 149 16.65 -5.23 -21.16
N VAL A 150 17.60 -4.34 -20.84
CA VAL A 150 18.98 -4.44 -21.32
C VAL A 150 19.79 -5.51 -20.56
N ALA A 151 19.49 -5.77 -19.28
CA ALA A 151 20.23 -6.75 -18.49
C ALA A 151 19.75 -8.19 -18.71
N GLN A 152 18.45 -8.43 -19.02
CA GLN A 152 17.90 -9.78 -19.10
C GLN A 152 18.62 -10.73 -20.09
N PRO A 153 19.06 -10.29 -21.29
CA PRO A 153 19.81 -11.13 -22.22
C PRO A 153 21.15 -11.65 -21.67
N HIS A 154 21.70 -10.97 -20.66
CA HIS A 154 23.00 -11.27 -20.06
C HIS A 154 22.89 -12.05 -18.74
N CYS A 155 21.68 -12.50 -18.36
CA CYS A 155 21.44 -13.25 -17.11
C CYS A 155 20.65 -14.55 -17.32
N ASP A 156 21.09 -15.62 -16.67
CA ASP A 156 20.36 -16.91 -16.67
C ASP A 156 19.14 -16.93 -15.75
N SER A 157 19.08 -16.00 -14.79
CA SER A 157 17.95 -15.86 -13.87
C SER A 157 17.02 -14.73 -14.33
N SER A 158 15.72 -14.91 -14.16
CA SER A 158 14.75 -13.88 -14.54
C SER A 158 14.74 -12.70 -13.55
N PHE A 159 14.68 -11.49 -14.09
CA PHE A 159 14.53 -10.24 -13.36
C PHE A 159 13.07 -9.90 -13.04
N SER A 160 12.11 -10.51 -13.75
CA SER A 160 10.68 -10.24 -13.65
C SER A 160 9.91 -11.32 -12.87
N ALA A 161 10.39 -12.57 -12.91
CA ALA A 161 9.79 -13.71 -12.21
C ALA A 161 10.87 -14.57 -11.54
N PRO A 162 10.61 -15.18 -10.37
CA PRO A 162 11.55 -16.14 -9.80
C PRO A 162 11.71 -17.36 -10.70
N SER A 163 12.93 -17.88 -10.83
CA SER A 163 13.24 -19.05 -11.68
C SER A 163 12.72 -20.38 -11.15
N ASP A 164 12.23 -20.42 -9.91
CA ASP A 164 11.72 -21.62 -9.24
C ASP A 164 10.54 -21.20 -8.33
N PRO A 165 9.37 -21.88 -8.38
CA PRO A 165 8.23 -21.57 -7.53
C PRO A 165 8.49 -21.72 -6.02
N THR A 166 9.61 -22.34 -5.62
CA THR A 166 10.06 -22.40 -4.22
C THR A 166 10.98 -21.24 -3.81
N LYS A 167 11.44 -20.42 -4.75
CA LYS A 167 12.35 -19.27 -4.50
C LYS A 167 11.59 -17.96 -4.67
N PHE A 168 11.69 -17.07 -3.68
CA PHE A 168 11.02 -15.77 -3.68
C PHE A 168 11.87 -14.62 -4.24
N TYR A 169 13.09 -14.90 -4.72
CA TYR A 169 14.06 -13.87 -5.11
C TYR A 169 14.31 -13.88 -6.63
N THR A 170 14.15 -12.70 -7.26
CA THR A 170 14.49 -12.44 -8.66
C THR A 170 15.96 -12.06 -8.82
N ALA A 171 16.52 -12.15 -10.03
CA ALA A 171 17.87 -11.68 -10.35
C ALA A 171 18.13 -10.22 -9.92
N TRP A 172 17.08 -9.39 -9.87
CA TRP A 172 17.13 -7.99 -9.40
C TRP A 172 17.65 -7.83 -7.97
N ASN A 173 17.55 -8.87 -7.13
CA ASN A 173 17.99 -8.79 -5.73
C ASN A 173 19.50 -8.53 -5.61
N SER A 174 20.27 -8.88 -6.65
CA SER A 174 21.70 -8.59 -6.77
C SER A 174 22.03 -7.08 -6.85
N MET A 175 21.08 -6.23 -7.23
CA MET A 175 21.24 -4.76 -7.24
C MET A 175 21.56 -4.21 -5.85
N LYS A 176 21.01 -4.82 -4.78
CA LYS A 176 21.32 -4.45 -3.40
C LYS A 176 22.81 -4.67 -3.09
N THR A 177 23.38 -5.75 -3.59
CA THR A 177 24.81 -6.06 -3.43
C THR A 177 25.66 -5.06 -4.19
N LEU A 178 25.28 -4.69 -5.42
CA LEU A 178 26.01 -3.69 -6.23
C LEU A 178 26.02 -2.30 -5.58
N LEU A 179 24.90 -1.88 -4.99
CA LEU A 179 24.81 -0.64 -4.20
C LEU A 179 25.66 -0.71 -2.92
N GLN A 180 25.63 -1.85 -2.21
CA GLN A 180 26.44 -2.06 -1.00
C GLN A 180 27.94 -2.14 -1.28
N LYS A 181 28.33 -2.61 -2.47
CA LYS A 181 29.71 -2.69 -2.94
C LYS A 181 30.16 -1.45 -3.70
N GLU A 182 29.33 -0.40 -3.71
CA GLU A 182 29.64 0.89 -4.33
C GLU A 182 30.00 0.81 -5.83
N LEU A 183 29.54 -0.23 -6.54
CA LEU A 183 29.72 -0.37 -7.99
C LEU A 183 28.62 0.35 -8.80
N VAL A 184 27.48 0.62 -8.16
CA VAL A 184 26.33 1.32 -8.76
C VAL A 184 25.89 2.38 -7.77
N TYR A 185 25.47 3.54 -8.24
CA TYR A 185 24.81 4.56 -7.44
C TYR A 185 23.37 4.80 -7.93
N GLU A 186 22.48 5.21 -7.02
CA GLU A 186 21.10 5.57 -7.33
C GLU A 186 20.85 7.09 -7.14
N ARG A 187 20.17 7.72 -8.09
CA ARG A 187 19.75 9.15 -8.02
C ARG A 187 18.29 9.31 -8.43
N GLY A 188 17.63 10.34 -7.91
CA GLY A 188 16.24 10.70 -8.25
C GLY A 188 15.16 10.16 -7.30
N ARG A 189 14.14 10.98 -7.05
CA ARG A 189 12.89 10.63 -6.34
C ARG A 189 11.73 11.40 -7.01
N PRO A 190 10.58 10.77 -7.32
CA PRO A 190 10.18 9.39 -6.99
C PRO A 190 10.70 8.31 -7.95
N LEU A 191 11.13 8.68 -9.16
CA LEU A 191 11.67 7.74 -10.15
C LEU A 191 13.19 7.59 -9.96
N ARG A 192 13.62 6.41 -9.51
CA ARG A 192 15.05 6.10 -9.30
C ARG A 192 15.73 5.79 -10.62
N ARG A 193 16.91 6.37 -10.82
CA ARG A 193 17.84 6.09 -11.92
C ARG A 193 19.12 5.51 -11.37
N TYR A 194 19.66 4.50 -12.04
CA TYR A 194 20.87 3.76 -11.67
C TYR A 194 21.98 4.04 -12.69
N ALA A 195 23.21 4.21 -12.21
CA ALA A 195 24.39 4.40 -13.03
C ALA A 195 25.62 3.78 -12.35
N LEU A 196 26.64 3.42 -13.15
CA LEU A 196 27.89 2.87 -12.64
C LEU A 196 28.72 3.98 -11.97
N THR A 197 29.37 3.62 -10.86
CA THR A 197 30.47 4.42 -10.30
C THR A 197 31.76 4.20 -11.10
N ASP A 198 32.80 4.99 -10.83
CA ASP A 198 34.12 4.81 -11.45
C ASP A 198 34.67 3.38 -11.23
N GLU A 199 34.46 2.81 -10.03
CA GLU A 199 34.80 1.41 -9.74
C GLU A 199 33.91 0.42 -10.52
N GLY A 200 32.62 0.74 -10.71
CA GLY A 200 31.70 -0.05 -11.52
C GLY A 200 32.08 -0.09 -13.00
N TRP A 201 32.56 1.02 -13.55
CA TRP A 201 33.06 1.14 -14.93
C TRP A 201 34.32 0.32 -15.14
N GLU A 202 35.26 0.34 -14.19
CA GLU A 202 36.47 -0.47 -14.22
C GLU A 202 36.14 -1.97 -14.20
N VAL A 203 35.16 -2.40 -13.41
CA VAL A 203 34.68 -3.79 -13.41
C VAL A 203 34.00 -4.14 -14.74
N ALA A 204 33.21 -3.23 -15.32
CA ALA A 204 32.58 -3.44 -16.62
C ALA A 204 33.60 -3.58 -17.76
N LYS A 205 34.66 -2.76 -17.77
CA LYS A 205 35.77 -2.83 -18.75
C LYS A 205 36.45 -4.19 -18.68
N ARG A 206 36.82 -4.66 -17.47
CA ARG A 206 37.42 -6.00 -17.27
C ARG A 206 36.51 -7.14 -17.73
N ILE A 207 35.19 -7.01 -17.52
CA ILE A 207 34.22 -7.98 -18.02
C ILE A 207 34.21 -8.03 -19.55
N LYS A 208 34.23 -6.86 -20.21
CA LYS A 208 34.24 -6.75 -21.69
C LYS A 208 35.56 -7.20 -22.32
N ASP A 209 36.67 -7.07 -21.60
CA ASP A 209 38.01 -7.49 -22.03
C ASP A 209 38.26 -9.01 -21.89
N THR A 210 37.31 -9.76 -21.32
CA THR A 210 37.41 -11.22 -21.18
C THR A 210 37.12 -11.90 -22.52
N GLU A 211 37.96 -12.86 -22.95
CA GLU A 211 37.86 -13.57 -24.24
C GLU A 211 36.46 -14.17 -24.52
N HIS A 212 35.76 -14.61 -23.47
CA HIS A 212 34.40 -15.15 -23.56
C HIS A 212 33.35 -14.12 -24.04
N TRP A 213 33.47 -12.85 -23.63
CA TRP A 213 32.55 -11.79 -24.05
C TRP A 213 32.78 -11.39 -25.51
N GLN A 214 34.04 -11.36 -25.93
CA GLN A 214 34.43 -11.07 -27.32
C GLN A 214 33.99 -12.18 -28.28
N ALA A 215 33.97 -13.44 -27.83
CA ALA A 215 33.48 -14.57 -28.61
C ALA A 215 31.95 -14.57 -28.81
N GLU A 216 31.16 -14.14 -27.81
CA GLU A 216 29.68 -14.06 -27.92
C GLU A 216 29.20 -12.85 -28.76
N ASN A 217 29.95 -11.73 -28.78
CA ASN A 217 29.55 -10.50 -29.48
C ASN A 217 30.35 -10.18 -30.78
N GLY A 218 31.39 -10.96 -31.11
CA GLY A 218 32.32 -10.68 -32.22
C GLY A 218 31.91 -11.18 -33.62
N ARG A 219 30.68 -11.68 -33.83
CA ARG A 219 30.21 -12.23 -35.11
C ARG A 219 29.06 -11.43 -35.74
N ALA A 220 29.26 -10.13 -36.00
CA ALA A 220 28.36 -9.36 -36.88
C ALA A 220 28.99 -8.05 -37.43
N LYS A 221 29.95 -8.17 -38.35
CA LYS A 221 30.40 -7.16 -39.34
C LYS A 221 31.02 -7.97 -40.50
N ASP A 222 30.76 -7.85 -41.80
CA ASP A 222 30.12 -6.94 -42.77
C ASP A 222 29.90 -7.78 -44.08
N PRO A 223 29.67 -7.29 -45.33
CA PRO A 223 28.98 -6.10 -45.89
C PRO A 223 27.96 -6.47 -47.03
N THR A 224 27.21 -5.48 -47.57
CA THR A 224 27.13 -5.11 -49.02
C THR A 224 25.79 -4.46 -49.45
N SER A 225 25.90 -3.20 -49.87
CA SER A 225 25.25 -2.46 -50.99
C SER A 225 23.72 -2.32 -51.12
N ALA A 226 23.22 -1.07 -51.00
CA ALA A 226 22.85 -0.20 -52.15
C ALA A 226 21.71 0.79 -51.77
N GLN A 227 21.98 2.10 -51.89
CA GLN A 227 20.94 3.15 -52.01
C GLN A 227 20.46 3.26 -53.48
N PRO A 228 19.33 3.94 -53.77
CA PRO A 228 19.44 5.38 -54.09
C PRO A 228 18.28 6.31 -53.62
N VAL A 229 18.68 7.50 -53.12
CA VAL A 229 18.28 8.89 -53.46
C VAL A 229 16.81 9.42 -53.32
N ASN A 230 16.72 10.48 -52.48
CA ASN A 230 15.79 11.64 -52.24
C ASN A 230 15.09 12.31 -53.47
N PRO A 231 14.26 13.40 -53.37
CA PRO A 231 13.99 14.37 -52.26
C PRO A 231 12.51 14.88 -52.08
N ASP A 232 12.19 15.60 -50.99
CA ASP A 232 11.93 17.07 -50.99
C ASP A 232 11.27 17.66 -49.70
N CYS A 233 11.69 18.90 -49.38
CA CYS A 233 11.07 20.01 -48.63
C CYS A 233 10.71 20.01 -47.11
N GLN A 234 11.65 20.57 -46.34
CA GLN A 234 11.57 21.84 -45.56
C GLN A 234 10.74 21.99 -44.23
N PRO A 235 11.13 22.98 -43.36
CA PRO A 235 11.08 22.86 -41.89
C PRO A 235 10.01 23.73 -41.20
N LYS A 236 9.61 23.37 -39.96
CA LYS A 236 9.43 24.28 -38.79
C LYS A 236 8.71 23.64 -37.58
N SER A 237 9.31 23.89 -36.42
CA SER A 237 8.70 24.32 -35.14
C SER A 237 9.07 23.46 -33.92
N ASN A 238 9.87 24.08 -33.04
CA ASN A 238 10.18 23.59 -31.71
C ASN A 238 8.93 23.68 -30.83
N HIS A 239 8.25 22.56 -30.60
CA HIS A 239 7.41 22.38 -29.42
C HIS A 239 7.98 21.24 -28.59
N ARG A 240 8.49 21.59 -27.40
CA ARG A 240 8.88 20.63 -26.36
C ARG A 240 7.70 19.68 -26.10
N PRO A 241 7.87 18.35 -26.17
CA PRO A 241 6.85 17.46 -25.67
C PRO A 241 6.75 17.62 -24.15
N ARG A 242 5.54 17.98 -23.71
CA ARG A 242 5.09 18.00 -22.32
C ARG A 242 5.44 16.65 -21.70
N SER A 243 6.07 16.66 -20.52
CA SER A 243 6.39 15.44 -19.77
C SER A 243 5.12 14.59 -19.60
N PRO A 244 5.17 13.26 -19.81
CA PRO A 244 4.00 12.42 -19.63
C PRO A 244 3.64 12.42 -18.14
N SER A 245 2.47 12.97 -17.83
CA SER A 245 1.81 12.76 -16.55
C SER A 245 1.75 11.26 -16.28
N ILE A 246 2.16 10.85 -15.09
CA ILE A 246 1.99 9.47 -14.62
C ILE A 246 0.49 9.26 -14.43
N GLU A 247 -0.19 8.83 -15.49
CA GLU A 247 -1.46 8.15 -15.37
C GLU A 247 -1.19 6.81 -14.70
N ILE A 248 -1.73 6.63 -13.50
CA ILE A 248 -1.89 5.31 -12.91
C ILE A 248 -2.94 4.61 -13.77
N SER A 249 -2.49 3.96 -14.83
CA SER A 249 -3.30 3.04 -15.62
C SER A 249 -3.62 1.83 -14.73
N GLU A 250 -4.73 1.91 -13.98
CA GLU A 250 -5.50 0.69 -13.69
C GLU A 250 -5.91 0.12 -15.05
N PRO A 251 -5.76 -1.20 -15.30
CA PRO A 251 -6.16 -1.79 -16.57
C PRO A 251 -7.61 -1.41 -16.87
N ALA A 252 -7.86 -0.91 -18.09
CA ALA A 252 -9.16 -0.44 -18.53
C ALA A 252 -10.23 -1.50 -18.19
N LYS A 253 -11.06 -1.19 -17.19
CA LYS A 253 -12.14 -2.06 -16.75
C LYS A 253 -13.13 -2.15 -17.90
N ALA A 254 -13.47 -3.36 -18.35
CA ALA A 254 -14.62 -3.51 -19.23
C ALA A 254 -15.84 -2.87 -18.53
N PRO A 255 -16.63 -2.05 -19.24
CA PRO A 255 -17.82 -1.45 -18.66
C PRO A 255 -18.70 -2.56 -18.09
N SER A 256 -19.22 -2.35 -16.87
CA SER A 256 -20.12 -3.31 -16.23
C SER A 256 -21.35 -3.51 -17.13
N GLU A 257 -21.81 -4.75 -17.29
CA GLU A 257 -23.04 -5.05 -18.05
C GLU A 257 -24.27 -4.33 -17.49
N TYR A 258 -24.20 -3.87 -16.24
CA TYR A 258 -25.28 -3.18 -15.53
C TYR A 258 -25.09 -1.66 -15.45
N GLN A 259 -24.24 -1.09 -16.30
CA GLN A 259 -24.03 0.36 -16.33
C GLN A 259 -25.32 1.09 -16.72
N ASN A 260 -25.66 2.16 -15.99
CA ASN A 260 -26.85 3.00 -16.17
C ASN A 260 -28.21 2.29 -16.01
N VAL A 261 -28.27 1.13 -15.34
CA VAL A 261 -29.55 0.48 -15.00
C VAL A 261 -30.40 1.37 -14.09
N VAL A 262 -29.75 2.12 -13.19
CA VAL A 262 -30.40 3.11 -12.33
C VAL A 262 -30.03 4.51 -12.78
N SER A 263 -31.04 5.34 -13.02
CA SER A 263 -30.84 6.75 -13.41
C SER A 263 -30.40 7.62 -12.22
N ASP A 264 -29.74 8.75 -12.47
CA ASP A 264 -29.33 9.65 -11.38
C ASP A 264 -30.52 10.32 -10.68
N GLY A 265 -31.53 10.73 -11.45
CA GLY A 265 -32.75 11.37 -10.94
C GLY A 265 -32.53 12.73 -10.24
N PRO A 266 -33.62 13.40 -9.85
CA PRO A 266 -33.55 14.67 -9.14
C PRO A 266 -33.10 14.49 -7.69
N THR A 267 -32.53 15.55 -7.10
CA THR A 267 -32.13 15.56 -5.69
C THR A 267 -33.37 15.53 -4.80
N VAL A 268 -33.45 14.57 -3.89
CA VAL A 268 -34.55 14.45 -2.92
C VAL A 268 -34.21 15.30 -1.70
N SER A 269 -34.95 16.38 -1.46
CA SER A 269 -34.71 17.28 -0.32
C SER A 269 -35.54 16.93 0.92
N ASP A 270 -36.72 16.32 0.73
CA ASP A 270 -37.69 16.03 1.81
C ASP A 270 -38.33 14.65 1.66
N ASP A 271 -38.66 13.99 2.78
CA ASP A 271 -39.27 12.66 2.81
C ASP A 271 -40.62 12.59 2.07
N ASN A 272 -41.33 13.72 1.96
CA ASN A 272 -42.59 13.82 1.22
C ASN A 272 -42.42 13.73 -0.31
N SER A 273 -41.20 13.88 -0.82
CA SER A 273 -40.90 13.72 -2.26
C SER A 273 -40.47 12.29 -2.61
N LEU A 274 -40.53 11.35 -1.66
CA LEU A 274 -40.28 9.94 -1.91
C LEU A 274 -41.42 9.31 -2.72
N PRO A 275 -41.10 8.52 -3.76
CA PRO A 275 -42.11 7.93 -4.64
C PRO A 275 -42.88 6.80 -3.95
N ASN A 276 -44.20 6.79 -4.14
CA ASN A 276 -45.03 5.63 -3.81
C ASN A 276 -44.93 4.56 -4.90
N PHE A 277 -44.94 3.30 -4.50
CA PHE A 277 -44.87 2.18 -5.44
C PHE A 277 -45.52 0.92 -4.87
N THR A 278 -45.81 -0.03 -5.77
CA THR A 278 -46.23 -1.39 -5.37
C THR A 278 -45.01 -2.32 -5.46
N PRO A 279 -44.66 -3.05 -4.39
CA PRO A 279 -43.54 -3.99 -4.44
C PRO A 279 -43.83 -5.18 -5.34
N ILE A 280 -42.80 -5.64 -6.03
CA ILE A 280 -42.75 -6.96 -6.64
C ILE A 280 -42.60 -7.97 -5.51
N ARG A 281 -43.49 -8.96 -5.45
CA ARG A 281 -43.48 -9.99 -4.40
C ARG A 281 -43.00 -11.31 -4.99
N LEU A 282 -41.85 -11.77 -4.52
CA LEU A 282 -41.37 -13.12 -4.83
C LEU A 282 -41.90 -14.10 -3.78
N PRO A 283 -42.76 -15.06 -4.14
CA PRO A 283 -43.30 -16.02 -3.18
C PRO A 283 -42.22 -17.02 -2.73
N PRO A 284 -42.38 -17.63 -1.52
CA PRO A 284 -41.54 -18.75 -1.10
C PRO A 284 -41.53 -19.85 -2.15
N GLY A 285 -40.36 -20.44 -2.40
CA GLY A 285 -40.19 -21.50 -3.40
C GLY A 285 -40.06 -21.03 -4.85
N SER A 286 -40.17 -19.74 -5.17
CA SER A 286 -39.92 -19.24 -6.54
C SER A 286 -38.45 -18.89 -6.83
N PHE A 287 -37.57 -19.04 -5.84
CA PHE A 287 -36.15 -18.71 -5.92
C PHE A 287 -35.32 -19.61 -5.01
N THR A 288 -34.02 -19.63 -5.25
CA THR A 288 -33.01 -20.29 -4.40
C THR A 288 -31.95 -19.27 -3.98
N VAL A 289 -31.46 -19.37 -2.75
CA VAL A 289 -30.38 -18.50 -2.29
C VAL A 289 -29.01 -19.05 -2.69
N HIS A 290 -28.21 -18.22 -3.36
CA HIS A 290 -26.87 -18.56 -3.82
C HIS A 290 -25.82 -17.61 -3.23
N LEU A 291 -24.67 -18.18 -2.86
CA LEU A 291 -23.45 -17.42 -2.54
C LEU A 291 -22.81 -16.96 -3.84
N VAL A 292 -22.41 -15.69 -3.90
CA VAL A 292 -21.66 -15.08 -4.99
C VAL A 292 -20.29 -14.69 -4.45
N LEU A 293 -19.22 -15.07 -5.16
CA LEU A 293 -17.84 -14.70 -4.81
C LEU A 293 -17.21 -13.86 -5.91
N ASP A 294 -16.49 -12.81 -5.50
CA ASP A 294 -15.76 -11.94 -6.42
C ASP A 294 -14.55 -12.67 -7.00
N VAL A 295 -14.41 -12.65 -8.33
CA VAL A 295 -13.30 -13.34 -9.02
C VAL A 295 -11.93 -12.72 -8.77
N ARG A 296 -11.84 -11.47 -8.30
CA ARG A 296 -10.57 -10.75 -8.02
C ARG A 296 -10.09 -10.94 -6.59
N GLU A 297 -10.97 -11.42 -5.71
CA GLU A 297 -10.59 -11.82 -4.36
C GLU A 297 -9.40 -12.78 -4.41
N VAL A 298 -9.40 -13.64 -5.43
CA VAL A 298 -8.52 -14.78 -5.49
C VAL A 298 -7.22 -14.47 -6.23
N ARG A 299 -6.14 -14.32 -5.47
CA ARG A 299 -4.82 -13.88 -5.98
C ARG A 299 -4.11 -14.93 -6.84
N ALA A 300 -4.43 -16.21 -6.70
CA ALA A 300 -3.85 -17.31 -7.48
C ALA A 300 -4.95 -18.17 -8.08
N LYS A 301 -4.79 -18.63 -9.33
CA LYS A 301 -5.77 -19.54 -9.97
C LYS A 301 -6.08 -20.76 -9.09
N THR A 302 -5.06 -21.28 -8.40
CA THR A 302 -5.17 -22.40 -7.46
C THR A 302 -6.08 -22.11 -6.27
N ASP A 303 -6.03 -20.90 -5.71
CA ASP A 303 -6.86 -20.51 -4.56
C ASP A 303 -8.34 -20.38 -4.97
N ARG A 304 -8.60 -20.06 -6.26
CA ARG A 304 -9.96 -19.78 -6.77
C ARG A 304 -10.72 -21.07 -6.88
N ASP A 305 -10.07 -22.02 -7.55
CA ASP A 305 -10.62 -23.34 -7.74
C ASP A 305 -10.72 -24.04 -6.38
N TYR A 306 -9.75 -23.81 -5.46
CA TYR A 306 -9.83 -24.31 -4.08
C TYR A 306 -11.06 -23.84 -3.30
N MET A 307 -11.30 -22.53 -3.18
CA MET A 307 -12.47 -22.03 -2.41
C MET A 307 -13.79 -22.50 -3.02
N GLN A 308 -13.88 -22.49 -4.36
CA GLN A 308 -15.07 -22.96 -5.06
C GLN A 308 -15.34 -24.45 -4.79
N GLU A 309 -14.30 -25.29 -4.88
CA GLU A 309 -14.40 -26.73 -4.64
C GLU A 309 -14.75 -27.04 -3.17
N GLU A 310 -14.08 -26.41 -2.21
CA GLU A 310 -14.35 -26.64 -0.79
C GLU A 310 -15.75 -26.17 -0.38
N LEU A 311 -16.21 -25.03 -0.90
CA LEU A 311 -17.59 -24.59 -0.69
C LEU A 311 -18.60 -25.53 -1.35
N ALA A 312 -18.29 -26.07 -2.54
CA ALA A 312 -19.15 -27.04 -3.21
C ALA A 312 -19.26 -28.35 -2.41
N LYS A 313 -18.15 -28.84 -1.83
CA LYS A 313 -18.14 -30.02 -0.94
C LYS A 313 -19.05 -29.82 0.28
N LEU A 314 -19.18 -28.59 0.76
CA LEU A 314 -20.05 -28.21 1.88
C LEU A 314 -21.49 -27.83 1.46
N GLY A 315 -21.88 -28.08 0.20
CA GLY A 315 -23.24 -27.80 -0.29
C GLY A 315 -23.54 -26.31 -0.55
N ALA A 316 -22.51 -25.48 -0.59
CA ALA A 316 -22.59 -24.03 -0.79
C ALA A 316 -21.89 -23.58 -2.08
N LYS A 317 -22.04 -24.37 -3.17
CA LYS A 317 -21.43 -24.09 -4.48
C LYS A 317 -21.66 -22.62 -4.89
N PRO A 318 -20.60 -21.80 -4.97
CA PRO A 318 -20.73 -20.37 -5.24
C PRO A 318 -20.90 -20.08 -6.74
N ILE A 319 -21.51 -18.94 -7.05
CA ILE A 319 -21.49 -18.31 -8.37
C ILE A 319 -20.27 -17.38 -8.40
N MET A 320 -19.34 -17.62 -9.33
CA MET A 320 -18.12 -16.82 -9.47
C MET A 320 -18.37 -15.70 -10.50
N ARG A 321 -18.24 -14.43 -10.10
CA ARG A 321 -18.31 -13.29 -11.04
C ARG A 321 -17.57 -12.06 -10.54
N SER A 322 -17.38 -11.06 -11.40
CA SER A 322 -16.87 -9.75 -10.97
C SER A 322 -17.99 -8.97 -10.30
N MET A 323 -17.71 -8.37 -9.15
CA MET A 323 -18.68 -7.63 -8.34
C MET A 323 -18.26 -6.17 -8.21
N GLU A 324 -19.21 -5.24 -8.08
CA GLU A 324 -18.84 -3.84 -7.86
C GLU A 324 -18.36 -3.59 -6.43
N LEU A 325 -18.88 -4.32 -5.45
CA LEU A 325 -18.67 -4.06 -4.03
C LEU A 325 -18.63 -5.36 -3.21
N GLY A 326 -17.72 -5.45 -2.24
CA GLY A 326 -17.56 -6.63 -1.40
C GLY A 326 -16.94 -7.82 -2.13
N ASP A 327 -16.50 -8.80 -1.33
CA ASP A 327 -15.80 -10.01 -1.80
C ASP A 327 -16.72 -11.23 -1.84
N ALA A 328 -17.78 -11.23 -1.01
CA ALA A 328 -18.86 -12.20 -1.12
C ALA A 328 -20.23 -11.57 -0.84
N GLN A 329 -21.25 -12.08 -1.50
CA GLN A 329 -22.64 -11.65 -1.37
C GLN A 329 -23.59 -12.83 -1.45
N TRP A 330 -24.84 -12.64 -1.06
CA TRP A 330 -25.89 -13.63 -1.32
C TRP A 330 -27.00 -13.04 -2.17
N ILE A 331 -27.44 -13.80 -3.16
CA ILE A 331 -28.56 -13.45 -4.03
C ILE A 331 -29.69 -14.47 -3.89
N ALA A 332 -30.91 -14.03 -4.10
CA ALA A 332 -32.04 -14.90 -4.41
C ALA A 332 -32.17 -14.97 -5.94
N LYS A 333 -31.88 -16.15 -6.52
CA LYS A 333 -32.00 -16.41 -7.96
C LYS A 333 -33.34 -17.07 -8.25
N CYS A 334 -34.16 -16.43 -9.08
CA CYS A 334 -35.48 -16.92 -9.45
C CYS A 334 -35.36 -18.22 -10.27
N HIS A 335 -36.29 -19.16 -10.07
CA HIS A 335 -36.35 -20.38 -10.86
C HIS A 335 -36.83 -20.13 -12.28
N ASP A 336 -37.81 -19.23 -12.43
CA ASP A 336 -38.25 -18.69 -13.71
C ASP A 336 -37.47 -17.39 -14.01
N PRO A 337 -36.61 -17.39 -15.06
CA PRO A 337 -35.86 -16.20 -15.45
C PRO A 337 -36.73 -15.00 -15.84
N ASN A 338 -37.99 -15.23 -16.26
CA ASN A 338 -38.88 -14.18 -16.72
C ASN A 338 -39.78 -13.60 -15.60
N LEU A 339 -39.70 -14.12 -14.38
CA LEU A 339 -40.58 -13.73 -13.28
C LEU A 339 -40.44 -12.25 -12.91
N LEU A 340 -39.22 -11.72 -12.83
CA LEU A 340 -38.97 -10.31 -12.54
C LEU A 340 -39.30 -9.43 -13.75
N VAL A 341 -38.92 -9.87 -14.96
CA VAL A 341 -39.15 -9.14 -16.21
C VAL A 341 -40.64 -8.93 -16.48
N SER A 342 -41.46 -9.97 -16.28
CA SER A 342 -42.92 -9.86 -16.41
C SER A 342 -43.56 -8.89 -15.42
N GLN A 343 -42.88 -8.59 -14.30
CA GLN A 343 -43.32 -7.61 -13.30
C GLN A 343 -42.63 -6.24 -13.45
N GLY A 344 -41.89 -6.03 -14.55
CA GLY A 344 -41.24 -4.75 -14.87
C GLY A 344 -39.94 -4.49 -14.11
N ALA A 345 -39.22 -5.55 -13.73
CA ALA A 345 -37.87 -5.49 -13.17
C ALA A 345 -36.88 -6.32 -14.00
N GLU A 346 -35.63 -5.90 -14.03
CA GLU A 346 -34.59 -6.52 -14.85
C GLU A 346 -33.90 -7.72 -14.18
N GLY A 347 -33.42 -8.64 -15.02
CA GLY A 347 -32.69 -9.83 -14.59
C GLY A 347 -33.58 -10.88 -13.92
N ASP A 348 -32.94 -11.88 -13.31
CA ASP A 348 -33.55 -13.01 -12.60
C ASP A 348 -33.07 -13.10 -11.14
N GLU A 349 -32.37 -12.08 -10.65
CA GLU A 349 -31.64 -12.10 -9.39
C GLU A 349 -31.94 -10.89 -8.50
N VAL A 350 -32.14 -11.17 -7.21
CA VAL A 350 -32.36 -10.15 -6.17
C VAL A 350 -31.23 -10.21 -5.16
N ILE A 351 -30.64 -9.07 -4.83
CA ILE A 351 -29.56 -9.00 -3.83
C ILE A 351 -30.13 -9.10 -2.41
N LEU A 352 -29.54 -9.93 -1.56
CA LEU A 352 -29.86 -9.97 -0.13
C LEU A 352 -29.05 -8.92 0.64
N ASP A 353 -29.55 -8.50 1.80
CA ASP A 353 -28.98 -7.45 2.65
C ASP A 353 -27.69 -7.88 3.38
N TRP A 354 -26.89 -8.79 2.81
CA TRP A 354 -25.66 -9.37 3.37
C TRP A 354 -24.48 -9.21 2.41
N ILE A 355 -23.45 -8.49 2.86
CA ILE A 355 -22.17 -8.36 2.14
C ILE A 355 -21.04 -8.82 3.07
N VAL A 356 -20.06 -9.51 2.51
CA VAL A 356 -18.79 -9.82 3.15
C VAL A 356 -17.68 -9.00 2.50
N GLU A 357 -16.87 -8.34 3.32
CA GLU A 357 -15.56 -7.80 2.94
C GLU A 357 -14.50 -8.64 3.65
N ARG A 358 -13.68 -9.36 2.88
CA ARG A 358 -12.59 -10.17 3.39
C ARG A 358 -11.29 -9.37 3.30
N LYS A 359 -10.57 -9.29 4.41
CA LYS A 359 -9.31 -8.55 4.51
C LYS A 359 -8.27 -9.39 5.22
N ARG A 360 -7.19 -9.71 4.54
CA ARG A 360 -6.00 -10.26 5.20
C ARG A 360 -5.35 -9.20 6.07
N LEU A 361 -4.70 -9.62 7.15
CA LEU A 361 -4.08 -8.70 8.10
C LEU A 361 -2.99 -7.82 7.45
N ASP A 362 -2.19 -8.36 6.53
CA ASP A 362 -1.17 -7.63 5.78
C ASP A 362 -1.79 -6.60 4.82
N ASP A 363 -2.84 -6.99 4.09
CA ASP A 363 -3.60 -6.10 3.21
C ASP A 363 -4.35 -5.01 3.99
N LEU A 364 -4.81 -5.31 5.21
CA LEU A 364 -5.41 -4.33 6.12
C LEU A 364 -4.37 -3.25 6.48
N ILE A 365 -3.16 -3.64 6.90
CA ILE A 365 -2.08 -2.71 7.21
C ILE A 365 -1.71 -1.85 5.99
N GLY A 366 -1.67 -2.44 4.79
CA GLY A 366 -1.46 -1.72 3.54
C GLY A 366 -2.56 -0.69 3.26
N SER A 367 -3.82 -1.11 3.37
CA SER A 367 -4.99 -0.27 3.09
C SER A 367 -5.18 0.91 4.05
N ILE A 368 -4.69 0.78 5.28
CA ILE A 368 -4.67 1.87 6.26
C ILE A 368 -3.65 2.95 5.84
N LYS A 369 -2.52 2.56 5.25
CA LYS A 369 -1.45 3.49 4.85
C LYS A 369 -1.79 4.26 3.59
N ASP A 370 -2.38 3.60 2.60
CA ASP A 370 -2.69 4.20 1.30
C ASP A 370 -4.08 4.86 1.24
N GLY A 371 -4.87 4.75 2.30
CA GLY A 371 -6.19 5.37 2.42
C GLY A 371 -7.33 4.57 1.79
N ARG A 372 -7.07 3.44 1.11
CA ARG A 372 -8.11 2.58 0.51
C ARG A 372 -9.09 2.05 1.54
N PHE A 373 -8.65 1.85 2.78
CA PHE A 373 -9.52 1.39 3.87
C PHE A 373 -10.73 2.31 4.09
N HIS A 374 -10.56 3.63 3.97
CA HIS A 374 -11.66 4.57 4.16
C HIS A 374 -12.59 4.63 2.95
N GLU A 375 -12.03 4.54 1.75
CA GLU A 375 -12.79 4.52 0.49
C GLU A 375 -13.70 3.28 0.39
N GLN A 376 -13.17 2.09 0.71
CA GLN A 376 -13.94 0.85 0.71
C GLN A 376 -15.13 0.93 1.67
N LYS A 377 -14.88 1.38 2.91
CA LYS A 377 -15.94 1.54 3.92
C LYS A 377 -16.98 2.57 3.49
N PHE A 378 -16.57 3.67 2.87
CA PHE A 378 -17.48 4.68 2.36
C PHE A 378 -18.42 4.12 1.28
N ARG A 379 -17.91 3.28 0.37
CA ARG A 379 -18.72 2.61 -0.64
C ARG A 379 -19.69 1.60 -0.04
N LEU A 380 -19.26 0.84 0.98
CA LEU A 380 -20.13 -0.05 1.75
C LEU A 380 -21.25 0.71 2.46
N GLN A 381 -20.99 1.91 3.00
CA GLN A 381 -22.03 2.74 3.60
C GLN A 381 -23.02 3.28 2.55
N ARG A 382 -22.53 3.68 1.38
CA ARG A 382 -23.37 4.23 0.30
C ARG A 382 -24.20 3.17 -0.44
N SER A 383 -23.90 1.89 -0.29
CA SER A 383 -24.70 0.81 -0.89
C SER A 383 -26.03 0.57 -0.17
N GLY A 384 -26.20 1.14 1.02
CA GLY A 384 -27.41 0.98 1.83
C GLY A 384 -27.55 -0.38 2.50
N VAL A 385 -26.57 -1.28 2.35
CA VAL A 385 -26.58 -2.60 2.99
C VAL A 385 -26.34 -2.48 4.50
N ARG A 386 -27.15 -3.19 5.30
CA ARG A 386 -27.05 -3.16 6.77
C ARG A 386 -26.15 -4.23 7.31
N LYS A 387 -26.19 -5.45 6.75
CA LYS A 387 -25.50 -6.60 7.33
C LYS A 387 -24.17 -6.82 6.63
N VAL A 388 -23.24 -5.92 6.93
CA VAL A 388 -21.85 -6.01 6.45
C VAL A 388 -21.04 -6.86 7.42
N ILE A 389 -20.43 -7.92 6.91
CA ILE A 389 -19.53 -8.81 7.63
C ILE A 389 -18.11 -8.51 7.16
N TYR A 390 -17.23 -8.18 8.10
CA TYR A 390 -15.82 -7.94 7.82
C TYR A 390 -15.01 -9.16 8.29
N ILE A 391 -14.55 -10.00 7.36
CA ILE A 391 -13.73 -11.17 7.69
C ILE A 391 -12.27 -10.74 7.73
N ILE A 392 -11.61 -10.90 8.87
CA ILE A 392 -10.20 -10.59 9.05
C ILE A 392 -9.42 -11.88 9.20
N GLU A 393 -8.54 -12.15 8.23
CA GLU A 393 -7.71 -13.34 8.23
C GLU A 393 -6.34 -13.08 8.84
N GLU A 394 -6.02 -13.81 9.90
CA GLU A 394 -4.74 -13.78 10.60
C GLU A 394 -3.77 -14.77 9.94
N ILE A 395 -3.22 -14.41 8.78
CA ILE A 395 -2.12 -15.16 8.17
C ILE A 395 -0.84 -14.93 8.99
N SER A 396 0.03 -15.95 9.08
CA SER A 396 1.31 -15.85 9.78
C SER A 396 2.15 -14.69 9.23
N MET A 397 2.18 -13.59 9.96
CA MET A 397 3.08 -12.47 9.73
C MET A 397 4.31 -12.60 10.62
N ASP A 398 5.41 -11.95 10.20
CA ASP A 398 6.56 -11.74 11.07
C ASP A 398 6.08 -11.08 12.38
N PRO A 399 6.31 -11.72 13.55
CA PRO A 399 5.89 -11.21 14.85
C PRO A 399 6.35 -9.77 15.13
N GLU A 400 7.51 -9.36 14.60
CA GLU A 400 8.04 -8.01 14.80
C GLU A 400 7.20 -6.95 14.05
N VAL A 401 6.72 -7.28 12.84
CA VAL A 401 5.84 -6.42 12.05
C VAL A 401 4.44 -6.39 12.64
N ALA A 402 3.90 -7.54 13.03
CA ALA A 402 2.58 -7.64 13.65
C ALA A 402 2.51 -6.81 14.94
N SER A 403 3.53 -6.90 15.79
CA SER A 403 3.63 -6.12 17.03
C SER A 403 3.65 -4.61 16.77
N ARG A 404 4.39 -4.15 15.76
CA ARG A 404 4.49 -2.73 15.41
C ARG A 404 3.14 -2.11 15.01
N TYR A 405 2.28 -2.85 14.32
CA TYR A 405 0.99 -2.35 13.83
C TYR A 405 -0.19 -2.83 14.66
N ALA A 406 0.04 -3.61 15.72
CA ALA A 406 -1.02 -4.21 16.53
C ALA A 406 -2.03 -3.17 17.05
N GLU A 407 -1.55 -2.02 17.53
CA GLU A 407 -2.41 -0.95 18.05
C GLU A 407 -3.26 -0.30 16.94
N ALA A 408 -2.64 -0.01 15.79
CA ALA A 408 -3.35 0.56 14.64
C ALA A 408 -4.41 -0.40 14.09
N VAL A 409 -4.09 -1.70 14.02
CA VAL A 409 -5.04 -2.75 13.62
C VAL A 409 -6.17 -2.85 14.63
N ARG A 410 -5.89 -2.91 15.93
CA ARG A 410 -6.93 -2.97 16.97
C ARG A 410 -7.86 -1.76 16.88
N SER A 411 -7.30 -0.56 16.70
CA SER A 411 -8.08 0.67 16.53
C SER A 411 -8.94 0.62 15.26
N ALA A 412 -8.40 0.14 14.13
CA ALA A 412 -9.16 -0.02 12.90
C ALA A 412 -10.31 -1.03 13.05
N ILE A 413 -10.08 -2.15 13.72
CA ILE A 413 -11.11 -3.16 14.01
C ILE A 413 -12.19 -2.58 14.91
N ALA A 414 -11.81 -1.93 16.01
CA ALA A 414 -12.75 -1.30 16.93
C ALA A 414 -13.58 -0.21 16.23
N SER A 415 -12.96 0.60 15.38
CA SER A 415 -13.66 1.59 14.56
C SER A 415 -14.66 0.92 13.61
N THR A 416 -14.27 -0.16 12.93
CA THR A 416 -15.18 -0.91 12.04
C THR A 416 -16.38 -1.50 12.79
N GLN A 417 -16.20 -2.00 14.02
CA GLN A 417 -17.30 -2.54 14.83
C GLN A 417 -18.19 -1.45 15.41
N VAL A 418 -17.59 -0.45 16.08
CA VAL A 418 -18.32 0.52 16.90
C VAL A 418 -18.83 1.70 16.08
N VAL A 419 -18.00 2.24 15.18
CA VAL A 419 -18.35 3.44 14.39
C VAL A 419 -19.15 3.07 13.15
N ASN A 420 -18.74 2.01 12.44
CA ASN A 420 -19.41 1.59 11.22
C ASN A 420 -20.54 0.58 11.48
N GLY A 421 -20.60 -0.05 12.65
CA GLY A 421 -21.63 -1.05 13.00
C GLY A 421 -21.47 -2.38 12.28
N TYR A 422 -20.29 -2.67 11.71
CA TYR A 422 -20.07 -3.89 10.93
C TYR A 422 -19.77 -5.09 11.84
N PHE A 423 -20.21 -6.27 11.42
CA PHE A 423 -19.90 -7.51 12.12
C PHE A 423 -18.49 -7.98 11.75
N VAL A 424 -17.54 -7.89 12.68
CA VAL A 424 -16.18 -8.40 12.42
C VAL A 424 -16.08 -9.87 12.80
N LYS A 425 -15.66 -10.72 11.85
CA LYS A 425 -15.34 -12.13 12.04
C LYS A 425 -13.85 -12.35 11.85
N ARG A 426 -13.16 -12.91 12.84
CA ARG A 426 -11.76 -13.32 12.68
C ARG A 426 -11.67 -14.79 12.29
N THR A 427 -10.76 -15.09 11.37
CA THR A 427 -10.44 -16.45 10.93
C THR A 427 -8.92 -16.62 10.90
N ALA A 428 -8.43 -17.80 11.27
CA ALA A 428 -7.00 -18.06 11.30
C ALA A 428 -6.51 -18.63 9.95
N LYS A 429 -7.36 -19.43 9.29
CA LYS A 429 -7.07 -20.06 8.01
C LYS A 429 -8.19 -19.83 7.01
N MET A 430 -7.87 -19.97 5.73
CA MET A 430 -8.83 -19.93 4.63
C MET A 430 -9.99 -20.92 4.86
N ASP A 431 -9.70 -22.13 5.33
CA ASP A 431 -10.70 -23.17 5.59
C ASP A 431 -11.73 -22.73 6.63
N ASP A 432 -11.35 -21.87 7.59
CA ASP A 432 -12.27 -21.32 8.58
C ASP A 432 -13.22 -20.32 7.93
N THR A 433 -12.72 -19.52 6.98
CA THR A 433 -13.50 -18.62 6.15
C THR A 433 -14.47 -19.40 5.27
N VAL A 434 -14.02 -20.46 4.59
CA VAL A 434 -14.86 -21.36 3.79
C VAL A 434 -15.97 -21.98 4.64
N ARG A 435 -15.64 -22.56 5.80
CA ARG A 435 -16.63 -23.14 6.72
C ARG A 435 -17.63 -22.09 7.22
N TYR A 436 -17.18 -20.86 7.47
CA TYR A 436 -18.05 -19.75 7.87
C TYR A 436 -19.03 -19.37 6.77
N LEU A 437 -18.55 -19.20 5.53
CA LEU A 437 -19.40 -18.86 4.37
C LEU A 437 -20.40 -19.97 4.05
N ALA A 438 -20.00 -21.25 4.16
CA ALA A 438 -20.91 -22.38 3.98
C ALA A 438 -22.05 -22.40 5.02
N ARG A 439 -21.71 -22.20 6.30
CA ARG A 439 -22.72 -22.12 7.38
C ARG A 439 -23.65 -20.92 7.23
N MET A 440 -23.10 -19.77 6.86
CA MET A 440 -23.90 -18.57 6.54
C MET A 440 -24.86 -18.87 5.39
N THR A 441 -24.39 -19.49 4.31
CA THR A 441 -25.23 -19.86 3.17
C THR A 441 -26.38 -20.79 3.58
N ALA A 442 -26.11 -21.82 4.38
CA ALA A 442 -27.15 -22.73 4.87
C ALA A 442 -28.19 -22.02 5.77
N MET A 443 -27.74 -21.10 6.64
CA MET A 443 -28.63 -20.29 7.48
C MET A 443 -29.49 -19.34 6.64
N LEU A 444 -28.91 -18.69 5.63
CA LEU A 444 -29.63 -17.76 4.77
C LEU A 444 -30.65 -18.48 3.89
N LYS A 445 -30.32 -19.66 3.33
CA LYS A 445 -31.29 -20.51 2.61
C LYS A 445 -32.54 -20.77 3.47
N ARG A 446 -32.36 -21.28 4.68
CA ARG A 446 -33.47 -21.56 5.63
C ARG A 446 -34.30 -20.32 5.97
N THR A 447 -33.64 -19.17 6.10
CA THR A 447 -34.27 -17.90 6.52
C THR A 447 -35.06 -17.24 5.39
N TYR A 448 -34.56 -17.29 4.16
CA TYR A 448 -35.09 -16.51 3.05
C TYR A 448 -36.00 -17.35 2.14
N GLU A 449 -35.67 -18.62 1.87
CA GLU A 449 -36.47 -19.47 0.96
C GLU A 449 -37.85 -19.82 1.55
N SER A 450 -38.03 -19.65 2.87
CA SER A 450 -39.28 -19.88 3.60
C SER A 450 -40.21 -18.67 3.68
N LYS A 451 -39.81 -17.48 3.19
CA LYS A 451 -40.59 -16.25 3.29
C LYS A 451 -40.63 -15.47 1.97
N PRO A 452 -41.69 -14.67 1.73
CA PRO A 452 -41.75 -13.85 0.53
C PRO A 452 -40.74 -12.70 0.58
N LEU A 453 -40.15 -12.35 -0.56
CA LEU A 453 -39.27 -11.19 -0.70
C LEU A 453 -40.02 -10.01 -1.34
N LYS A 454 -39.84 -8.81 -0.78
CA LYS A 454 -40.38 -7.56 -1.34
C LYS A 454 -39.27 -6.84 -2.09
N VAL A 455 -39.43 -6.73 -3.41
CA VAL A 455 -38.46 -6.10 -4.30
C VAL A 455 -39.00 -4.72 -4.71
N ILE A 456 -38.16 -3.70 -4.58
CA ILE A 456 -38.45 -2.35 -5.05
C ILE A 456 -38.22 -2.34 -6.57
N PRO A 457 -39.23 -1.95 -7.38
CA PRO A 457 -39.05 -1.87 -8.83
C PRO A 457 -37.97 -0.86 -9.21
N THR A 458 -37.05 -1.26 -10.08
CA THR A 458 -35.88 -0.44 -10.46
C THR A 458 -36.26 0.91 -11.06
N LYS A 459 -37.37 0.99 -11.80
CA LYS A 459 -37.91 2.25 -12.35
C LYS A 459 -38.19 3.35 -11.32
N ILE A 460 -38.32 2.98 -10.04
CA ILE A 460 -38.56 3.90 -8.93
C ILE A 460 -37.25 4.39 -8.31
N LEU A 461 -36.16 3.64 -8.51
CA LEU A 461 -34.87 3.91 -7.92
C LEU A 461 -34.11 4.95 -8.74
N THR A 462 -33.45 5.85 -8.03
CA THR A 462 -32.46 6.77 -8.56
C THR A 462 -31.24 6.81 -7.64
N SER A 463 -30.09 7.23 -8.17
CA SER A 463 -28.85 7.34 -7.37
C SER A 463 -29.03 8.29 -6.17
N GLN A 464 -29.93 9.27 -6.28
CA GLN A 464 -30.22 10.23 -5.22
C GLN A 464 -31.32 9.80 -4.25
N ASN A 465 -32.34 9.05 -4.69
CA ASN A 465 -33.49 8.69 -3.84
C ASN A 465 -33.31 7.36 -3.09
N TYR A 466 -32.40 6.50 -3.53
CA TYR A 466 -32.31 5.12 -3.06
C TYR A 466 -32.06 5.01 -1.55
N LEU A 467 -31.07 5.75 -1.02
CA LEU A 467 -30.74 5.72 0.40
C LEU A 467 -31.84 6.34 1.28
N PRO A 468 -32.37 7.55 0.96
CA PRO A 468 -33.54 8.10 1.65
C PRO A 468 -34.74 7.15 1.66
N LEU A 469 -35.07 6.57 0.50
CA LEU A 469 -36.19 5.64 0.36
C LEU A 469 -36.01 4.39 1.21
N LEU A 470 -34.84 3.76 1.17
CA LEU A 470 -34.54 2.61 2.03
C LEU A 470 -34.66 2.95 3.51
N LYS A 471 -34.19 4.13 3.93
CA LYS A 471 -34.30 4.59 5.31
C LYS A 471 -35.77 4.67 5.73
N HIS A 472 -36.59 5.37 4.94
CA HIS A 472 -38.03 5.51 5.20
C HIS A 472 -38.76 4.15 5.24
N LEU A 473 -38.49 3.27 4.26
CA LEU A 473 -39.11 1.95 4.20
C LEU A 473 -38.75 1.05 5.39
N ARG A 474 -37.57 1.22 5.96
CA ARG A 474 -37.08 0.44 7.12
C ARG A 474 -37.66 0.90 8.45
N GLU A 475 -38.18 2.13 8.52
CA GLU A 475 -38.90 2.64 9.69
C GLU A 475 -40.33 2.06 9.78
N SER A 476 -40.79 1.40 8.71
CA SER A 476 -42.08 0.70 8.68
C SER A 476 -42.07 -0.67 9.38
N ILE A 477 -43.26 -1.22 9.66
CA ILE A 477 -43.48 -2.51 10.34
C ILE A 477 -42.83 -3.71 9.62
N SER A 478 -42.52 -3.59 8.32
CA SER A 478 -41.87 -4.65 7.54
C SER A 478 -40.50 -4.17 7.04
N PRO A 479 -39.40 -4.52 7.74
CA PRO A 479 -38.11 -3.86 7.56
C PRO A 479 -37.23 -4.45 6.43
N ASP A 480 -37.74 -5.43 5.69
CA ASP A 480 -37.00 -6.25 4.74
C ASP A 480 -37.41 -5.89 3.30
N TRP A 481 -36.60 -5.02 2.67
CA TRP A 481 -36.75 -4.55 1.30
C TRP A 481 -35.50 -4.85 0.50
N TYR A 482 -35.68 -5.31 -0.73
CA TYR A 482 -34.61 -5.74 -1.63
C TYR A 482 -34.70 -5.03 -2.97
N ILE A 483 -33.62 -5.09 -3.73
CA ILE A 483 -33.55 -4.60 -5.10
C ILE A 483 -32.98 -5.71 -5.98
N THR A 484 -33.14 -5.58 -7.29
CA THR A 484 -32.52 -6.50 -8.25
C THR A 484 -30.99 -6.40 -8.16
N TYR A 485 -30.28 -7.48 -8.51
CA TYR A 485 -28.82 -7.46 -8.55
C TYR A 485 -28.29 -6.45 -9.60
N PRO A 486 -28.86 -6.32 -10.81
CA PRO A 486 -28.48 -5.28 -11.76
C PRO A 486 -28.60 -3.85 -11.20
N ALA A 487 -29.72 -3.50 -10.55
CA ALA A 487 -29.89 -2.18 -9.95
C ALA A 487 -28.85 -1.93 -8.84
N PHE A 488 -28.62 -2.93 -7.99
CA PHE A 488 -27.59 -2.85 -6.96
C PHE A 488 -26.19 -2.65 -7.54
N SER A 489 -25.85 -3.38 -8.60
CA SER A 489 -24.54 -3.29 -9.26
C SER A 489 -24.31 -1.90 -9.85
N SER A 490 -25.31 -1.31 -10.52
CA SER A 490 -25.27 0.08 -10.99
C SER A 490 -25.05 1.06 -9.84
N LEU A 491 -25.88 0.99 -8.78
CA LEU A 491 -25.77 1.87 -7.61
C LEU A 491 -24.43 1.74 -6.86
N ALA A 492 -23.83 0.56 -6.86
CA ALA A 492 -22.56 0.27 -6.20
C ALA A 492 -21.32 0.60 -7.06
N SER A 493 -21.51 0.98 -8.33
CA SER A 493 -20.45 1.25 -9.29
C SER A 493 -19.49 2.36 -8.81
N LYS A 494 -18.18 2.10 -8.94
CA LYS A 494 -17.11 3.03 -8.56
C LYS A 494 -17.08 4.30 -9.43
N SER A 495 -17.47 4.18 -10.69
CA SER A 495 -17.37 5.26 -11.68
C SER A 495 -18.65 6.08 -11.80
N GLU A 496 -19.83 5.46 -11.66
CA GLU A 496 -21.11 6.17 -11.73
C GLU A 496 -21.38 7.01 -10.48
N SER A 497 -20.81 6.62 -9.33
CA SER A 497 -21.05 7.30 -8.05
C SER A 497 -20.15 8.52 -7.78
N ILE A 498 -19.19 8.82 -8.68
CA ILE A 498 -18.28 9.97 -8.51
C ILE A 498 -18.88 11.24 -9.12
N THR A 499 -19.25 12.19 -8.28
CA THR A 499 -19.78 13.47 -8.77
C THR A 499 -18.65 14.40 -9.21
N LEU A 500 -18.95 15.41 -10.04
CA LEU A 500 -17.98 16.48 -10.36
C LEU A 500 -17.44 17.13 -9.08
N ARG A 501 -18.29 17.22 -8.05
CA ARG A 501 -17.89 17.68 -6.72
C ARG A 501 -16.81 16.78 -6.10
N ASP A 502 -16.98 15.47 -6.15
CA ASP A 502 -16.02 14.51 -5.61
C ASP A 502 -14.69 14.53 -6.38
N VAL A 503 -14.76 14.62 -7.71
CA VAL A 503 -13.57 14.78 -8.56
C VAL A 503 -12.84 16.07 -8.21
N PHE A 504 -13.57 17.18 -8.06
CA PHE A 504 -12.95 18.46 -7.72
C PHE A 504 -12.29 18.44 -6.35
N LEU A 505 -12.93 17.84 -5.33
CA LEU A 505 -12.32 17.66 -4.01
C LEU A 505 -11.03 16.83 -4.09
N LYS A 506 -11.02 15.75 -4.87
CA LYS A 506 -9.82 14.92 -5.09
C LYS A 506 -8.73 15.71 -5.81
N MET A 507 -9.06 16.49 -6.83
CA MET A 507 -8.12 17.36 -7.53
C MET A 507 -7.48 18.37 -6.57
N LEU A 508 -8.28 19.03 -5.72
CA LEU A 508 -7.77 19.98 -4.73
C LEU A 508 -6.80 19.32 -3.74
N MET A 509 -7.11 18.10 -3.30
CA MET A 509 -6.27 17.34 -2.36
C MET A 509 -4.94 16.87 -2.95
N THR A 510 -4.74 16.94 -4.27
CA THR A 510 -3.43 16.72 -4.89
C THR A 510 -2.44 17.86 -4.56
N THR A 511 -2.95 19.03 -4.17
CA THR A 511 -2.11 20.17 -3.76
C THR A 511 -1.63 19.95 -2.33
N LYS A 512 -0.31 19.81 -2.16
CA LYS A 512 0.30 19.52 -0.85
C LYS A 512 -0.09 20.57 0.20
N GLY A 513 -0.77 20.10 1.25
CA GLY A 513 -1.25 20.94 2.36
C GLY A 513 -2.74 21.25 2.28
N VAL A 514 -3.42 20.90 1.20
CA VAL A 514 -4.89 20.92 1.11
C VAL A 514 -5.43 19.59 1.65
N THR A 515 -5.92 19.61 2.88
CA THR A 515 -6.61 18.47 3.51
C THR A 515 -8.05 18.38 3.00
N GLY A 516 -8.74 17.26 3.24
CA GLY A 516 -10.16 17.12 2.85
C GLY A 516 -11.06 18.20 3.44
N GLU A 517 -10.81 18.60 4.70
CA GLU A 517 -11.52 19.72 5.33
C GLU A 517 -11.29 21.04 4.59
N ARG A 518 -10.05 21.33 4.17
CA ARG A 518 -9.73 22.52 3.39
C ARG A 518 -10.34 22.46 1.99
N ALA A 519 -10.25 21.32 1.32
CA ALA A 519 -10.84 21.12 -0.01
C ALA A 519 -12.36 21.38 0.02
N LEU A 520 -13.06 20.93 1.07
CA LEU A 520 -14.48 21.21 1.26
C LEU A 520 -14.78 22.70 1.39
N GLU A 521 -13.96 23.47 2.11
CA GLU A 521 -14.19 24.91 2.26
C GLU A 521 -13.93 25.68 0.96
N ILE A 522 -12.96 25.25 0.13
CA ILE A 522 -12.78 25.77 -1.24
C ILE A 522 -14.02 25.42 -2.09
N GLN A 523 -14.43 24.15 -2.09
CA GLN A 523 -15.55 23.68 -2.91
C GLN A 523 -16.89 24.30 -2.52
N LYS A 524 -17.08 24.67 -1.24
CA LYS A 524 -18.28 25.42 -0.82
C LYS A 524 -18.40 26.75 -1.52
N ARG A 525 -17.27 27.41 -1.80
CA ARG A 525 -17.21 28.74 -2.41
C ARG A 525 -17.20 28.68 -3.94
N TRP A 526 -16.37 27.81 -4.50
CA TRP A 526 -16.30 27.55 -5.94
C TRP A 526 -16.82 26.14 -6.17
N LYS A 527 -18.02 26.00 -6.75
CA LYS A 527 -18.70 24.70 -6.79
C LYS A 527 -18.02 23.71 -7.73
N THR A 528 -17.41 24.23 -8.79
CA THR A 528 -16.78 23.46 -9.86
C THR A 528 -15.33 23.88 -10.09
N PRO A 529 -14.50 23.02 -10.72
CA PRO A 529 -13.16 23.39 -11.16
C PRO A 529 -13.16 24.62 -12.07
N TYR A 530 -14.16 24.73 -12.96
CA TYR A 530 -14.33 25.85 -13.87
C TYR A 530 -14.52 27.17 -13.11
N ASP A 531 -15.43 27.20 -12.14
CA ASP A 531 -15.65 28.40 -11.32
C ASP A 531 -14.39 28.83 -10.57
N PHE A 532 -13.59 27.85 -10.15
CA PHE A 532 -12.37 28.10 -9.40
C PHE A 532 -11.27 28.71 -10.28
N VAL A 533 -11.05 28.16 -11.47
CA VAL A 533 -10.11 28.71 -12.46
C VAL A 533 -10.55 30.11 -12.90
N LYS A 534 -11.85 30.28 -13.21
CA LYS A 534 -12.42 31.57 -13.60
C LYS A 534 -12.21 32.67 -12.54
N ALA A 535 -12.23 32.31 -11.26
CA ALA A 535 -11.93 33.24 -10.18
C ALA A 535 -10.45 33.69 -10.16
N PHE A 536 -9.52 32.82 -10.56
CA PHE A 536 -8.12 33.22 -10.74
C PHE A 536 -7.91 34.07 -11.99
N GLU A 537 -8.59 33.76 -13.10
CA GLU A 537 -8.56 34.59 -14.32
C GLU A 537 -9.09 36.01 -14.05
N ALA A 538 -10.16 36.12 -13.25
CA ALA A 538 -10.73 37.40 -12.85
C ALA A 538 -9.78 38.27 -11.99
N CYS A 539 -8.68 37.71 -11.46
CA CYS A 539 -7.66 38.49 -10.77
C CYS A 539 -6.83 39.37 -11.72
N GLY A 540 -6.91 39.15 -13.04
CA GLY A 540 -6.23 39.91 -14.08
C GLY A 540 -4.75 39.57 -14.25
N SER A 541 -4.12 40.20 -15.24
CA SER A 541 -2.71 40.01 -15.62
C SER A 541 -1.78 41.05 -14.98
N GLY A 542 -0.47 40.78 -14.97
CA GLY A 542 0.55 41.67 -14.42
C GLY A 542 0.85 41.44 -12.93
N GLU A 543 1.75 42.25 -12.36
CA GLU A 543 2.27 42.06 -10.99
C GLU A 543 1.19 42.17 -9.91
N GLN A 544 0.25 43.11 -10.06
CA GLN A 544 -0.90 43.25 -9.17
C GLN A 544 -1.88 42.07 -9.29
N GLY A 545 -2.08 41.56 -10.51
CA GLY A 545 -2.89 40.37 -10.76
C GLY A 545 -2.28 39.13 -10.12
N LEU A 546 -0.97 38.94 -10.26
CA LEU A 546 -0.22 37.86 -9.62
C LEU A 546 -0.34 37.89 -8.10
N LYS A 547 -0.25 39.08 -7.49
CA LYS A 547 -0.44 39.25 -6.04
C LYS A 547 -1.87 38.87 -5.62
N ARG A 548 -2.89 39.31 -6.36
CA ARG A 548 -4.30 38.96 -6.10
C ARG A 548 -4.55 37.46 -6.24
N LYS A 549 -4.00 36.81 -7.27
CA LYS A 549 -4.09 35.34 -7.43
C LYS A 549 -3.51 34.62 -6.22
N ARG A 550 -2.30 34.97 -5.80
CA ARG A 550 -1.63 34.35 -4.64
C ARG A 550 -2.40 34.50 -3.33
N GLU A 551 -3.12 35.61 -3.16
CA GLU A 551 -3.91 35.90 -1.95
C GLU A 551 -5.39 35.51 -2.07
N LEU A 552 -5.88 35.05 -3.23
CA LEU A 552 -7.30 34.81 -3.48
C LEU A 552 -7.92 33.85 -2.46
N VAL A 553 -7.34 32.66 -2.31
CA VAL A 553 -7.89 31.65 -1.38
C VAL A 553 -7.76 32.12 0.06
N PHE A 554 -6.61 32.70 0.44
CA PHE A 554 -6.38 33.21 1.81
C PHE A 554 -7.36 34.32 2.20
N SER A 555 -7.53 35.34 1.35
CA SER A 555 -8.41 36.48 1.61
C SER A 555 -9.87 36.03 1.77
N GLN A 556 -10.31 35.13 0.88
CA GLN A 556 -11.68 34.63 0.83
C GLN A 556 -12.01 33.59 1.91
N THR A 557 -11.01 33.10 2.65
CA THR A 557 -11.17 32.10 3.71
C THR A 557 -10.58 32.56 5.06
N SER A 558 -10.30 33.85 5.19
CA SER A 558 -9.65 34.44 6.37
C SER A 558 -10.40 34.26 7.69
N HIS A 559 -11.72 34.12 7.63
CA HIS A 559 -12.59 33.86 8.78
C HIS A 559 -12.51 32.41 9.32
N LEU A 560 -11.89 31.48 8.57
CA LEU A 560 -11.79 30.09 8.98
C LEU A 560 -10.69 29.88 10.02
N VAL A 561 -11.00 29.09 11.05
CA VAL A 561 -10.11 28.83 12.18
C VAL A 561 -9.68 27.36 12.28
N GLY A 562 -8.63 27.09 13.05
CA GLY A 562 -8.13 25.75 13.33
C GLY A 562 -7.66 25.00 12.09
N ARG A 563 -8.06 23.73 11.95
CA ARG A 563 -7.64 22.83 10.86
C ARG A 563 -8.11 23.27 9.47
N LYS A 564 -9.14 24.13 9.42
CA LYS A 564 -9.71 24.71 8.19
C LYS A 564 -9.03 26.00 7.74
N LYS A 565 -8.15 26.58 8.56
CA LYS A 565 -7.46 27.83 8.24
C LYS A 565 -6.50 27.64 7.06
N PHE A 566 -6.54 28.57 6.12
CA PHE A 566 -5.58 28.71 5.04
C PHE A 566 -4.48 29.69 5.45
N THR A 567 -3.23 29.36 5.13
CA THR A 567 -2.09 30.26 5.33
C THR A 567 -1.73 30.92 4.01
N LYS A 568 -1.11 32.10 4.05
CA LYS A 568 -0.63 32.78 2.84
C LYS A 568 0.24 31.88 1.96
N PRO A 569 1.22 31.11 2.49
CA PRO A 569 2.01 30.19 1.68
C PRO A 569 1.20 29.06 1.02
N LEU A 570 0.14 28.59 1.68
CA LEU A 570 -0.74 27.58 1.10
C LEU A 570 -1.58 28.16 -0.04
N SER A 571 -2.09 29.39 0.12
CA SER A 571 -2.83 30.10 -0.92
C SER A 571 -1.96 30.35 -2.16
N THR A 572 -0.69 30.75 -1.98
CA THR A 572 0.28 30.88 -3.08
C THR A 572 0.45 29.55 -3.84
N LYS A 573 0.65 28.43 -3.13
CA LYS A 573 0.78 27.10 -3.77
C LYS A 573 -0.47 26.68 -4.53
N ILE A 574 -1.65 27.01 -4.02
CA ILE A 574 -2.89 26.72 -4.74
C ILE A 574 -2.96 27.58 -6.01
N ALA A 575 -2.59 28.85 -5.94
CA ALA A 575 -2.54 29.74 -7.10
C ALA A 575 -1.53 29.27 -8.17
N GLU A 576 -0.37 28.76 -7.78
CA GLU A 576 0.63 28.18 -8.71
C GLU A 576 0.07 26.98 -9.48
N VAL A 577 -0.81 26.19 -8.86
CA VAL A 577 -1.39 24.97 -9.47
C VAL A 577 -2.66 25.27 -10.27
N TRP A 578 -3.47 26.22 -9.83
CA TRP A 578 -4.82 26.45 -10.39
C TRP A 578 -5.00 27.78 -11.09
N GLY A 579 -4.15 28.77 -10.80
CA GLY A 579 -4.22 30.12 -11.35
C GLY A 579 -3.24 30.41 -12.47
N ASP A 580 -2.18 29.61 -12.59
CA ASP A 580 -1.10 29.75 -13.59
C ASP A 580 -0.96 28.48 -14.49
N ALA A 581 -1.99 27.63 -14.51
CA ALA A 581 -2.04 26.35 -15.25
C ALA A 581 -2.31 26.49 -16.75
#